data_AF-A0A7C4NVT4-F1
#
_entry.id   AF-A0A7C4NVT4-F1
#
_cell.length_a   1.000
_cell.length_b   1.000
_cell.length_c   1.000
_cell.angle_alpha   90.00
_cell.angle_beta   90.00
_cell.angle_gamma   90.00
#
_symmetry.space_group_name_H-M   'P 1'
#
loop_
_entity.id
_entity.type
_entity.pdbx_description
1 polymer ?
#
loop_
_entity_poly.entity_id
_entity_poly.type
_entity_poly.pdbx_seq_one_letter_code
_entity_poly.pdbx_strand_id
1 'polypeptide(L)'
;MGKLDYYTETQSNGSYALALAKEAAKLANVGYQHKLRYDEAEAALTWWRRIMISSPIVLHNVLFVIFLVSDFIFSWEIFRVLVESAGLVLSNNPFWSNAAIFVLCLLINGWAVMTARFIAKGWSSDVQAWERWNYIFIKKTQAPPSLIDKYMDEEFRRARWLAFGSGILLLLLVAMTAYLRQQLVTEEEDRQTFLGQVLLVLPVAIILGEFLTGDYVWYSLRWLFMRRRRQVEYENFMAYKEACSRLDTEAVEYASKAERHNESFEESGDLERSKMRHRLRSAQDDNYLNPNFGKIEFNIRNSDLTPGAKIAIFGILPNGAKTGDFCTDQNGKAVLYWNGEWDHLVSVRIENRDYLGPFQTYSEHFIDLADPLKERKPCA
;
A
#
# COMPACT_ATOMS: atom_id res chain seq x y z
N MET A 1 16.15 -26.85 11.91
CA MET A 1 15.89 -28.24 12.36
C MET A 1 16.96 -28.60 13.37
N GLY A 2 16.59 -28.69 14.65
CA GLY A 2 17.53 -29.00 15.72
C GLY A 2 16.85 -28.93 17.09
N LYS A 3 16.52 -30.11 17.62
CA LYS A 3 16.17 -30.47 19.01
C LYS A 3 14.90 -29.86 19.60
N LEU A 4 13.83 -30.66 19.53
CA LEU A 4 12.65 -30.60 20.41
C LEU A 4 12.46 -31.94 21.14
N ASP A 5 13.53 -32.73 21.26
CA ASP A 5 13.55 -33.98 22.02
C ASP A 5 14.35 -33.76 23.30
N TYR A 6 13.83 -34.27 24.40
CA TYR A 6 14.16 -34.01 25.82
C TYR A 6 13.44 -32.79 26.39
N TYR A 7 12.27 -33.00 27.02
CA TYR A 7 12.16 -32.93 28.48
C TYR A 7 10.91 -33.71 28.95
N THR A 8 11.14 -34.48 30.01
CA THR A 8 10.30 -35.51 30.62
C THR A 8 9.04 -34.98 31.30
N GLU A 9 8.01 -35.83 31.29
CA GLU A 9 6.78 -35.76 32.08
C GLU A 9 7.01 -35.25 33.51
N THR A 10 6.35 -34.16 33.88
CA THR A 10 5.59 -33.93 35.14
C THR A 10 5.52 -32.44 35.48
N GLN A 11 4.51 -31.73 34.96
CA GLN A 11 3.83 -30.58 35.60
C GLN A 11 2.72 -30.04 34.67
N SER A 12 1.47 -30.03 35.17
CA SER A 12 0.25 -29.43 34.56
C SER A 12 0.15 -29.46 33.02
N ASN A 13 -0.35 -30.58 32.48
CA ASN A 13 -0.42 -30.83 31.02
C ASN A 13 -1.22 -29.81 30.20
N GLY A 14 -2.13 -29.03 30.79
CA GLY A 14 -2.90 -28.00 30.07
C GLY A 14 -2.08 -26.74 29.78
N SER A 15 -1.46 -26.16 30.81
CA SER A 15 -0.67 -24.92 30.70
C SER A 15 0.53 -25.06 29.76
N TYR A 16 1.21 -26.20 29.78
CA TYR A 16 2.32 -26.48 28.87
C TYR A 16 1.86 -26.64 27.41
N ALA A 17 0.77 -27.39 27.18
CA ALA A 17 0.19 -27.51 25.84
C ALA A 17 -0.28 -26.16 25.31
N LEU A 18 -0.83 -25.30 26.17
CA LEU A 18 -1.22 -23.94 25.79
C LEU A 18 -0.01 -23.07 25.40
N ALA A 19 1.11 -23.17 26.13
CA ALA A 19 2.32 -22.44 25.78
C ALA A 19 2.85 -22.85 24.39
N LEU A 20 2.89 -24.16 24.11
CA LEU A 20 3.25 -24.68 22.80
C LEU A 20 2.27 -24.23 21.70
N ALA A 21 0.97 -24.22 21.98
CA ALA A 21 -0.04 -23.73 21.05
C ALA A 21 0.20 -22.27 20.67
N LYS A 22 0.48 -21.41 21.67
CA LYS A 22 0.76 -19.98 21.47
C LYS A 22 2.05 -19.76 20.68
N GLU A 23 3.09 -20.54 20.95
CA GLU A 23 4.37 -20.45 20.23
C GLU A 23 4.23 -20.88 18.76
N ALA A 24 3.58 -22.03 18.51
CA ALA A 24 3.30 -22.51 17.16
C ALA A 24 2.46 -21.50 16.37
N ALA A 25 1.41 -20.94 16.98
CA ALA A 25 0.57 -19.92 16.36
C ALA A 25 1.35 -18.65 16.00
N LYS A 26 2.25 -18.19 16.88
CA LYS A 26 3.12 -17.03 16.62
C LYS A 26 4.03 -17.28 15.43
N LEU A 27 4.67 -18.45 15.35
CA LEU A 27 5.54 -18.82 14.23
C LEU A 27 4.76 -18.96 12.92
N ALA A 28 3.55 -19.53 12.96
CA ALA A 28 2.67 -19.60 11.81
C ALA A 28 2.30 -18.18 11.31
N ASN A 29 2.02 -17.26 12.23
CA ASN A 29 1.70 -15.87 11.89
C ASN A 29 2.87 -15.13 11.21
N VAL A 30 4.12 -15.44 11.54
CA VAL A 30 5.29 -14.88 10.84
C VAL A 30 5.32 -15.30 9.38
N GLY A 31 5.17 -16.59 9.09
CA GLY A 31 5.09 -17.09 7.71
C GLY A 31 3.90 -16.50 6.95
N TYR A 32 2.77 -16.38 7.65
CA TYR A 32 1.56 -15.80 7.12
C TYR A 32 1.69 -14.30 6.76
N GLN A 33 2.46 -13.52 7.51
CA GLN A 33 2.72 -12.11 7.21
C GLN A 33 3.40 -11.89 5.85
N HIS A 34 4.27 -12.81 5.41
CA HIS A 34 4.89 -12.72 4.10
C HIS A 34 3.86 -12.90 2.97
N LYS A 35 2.86 -13.78 3.16
CA LYS A 35 1.74 -13.91 2.23
C LYS A 35 0.95 -12.60 2.13
N LEU A 36 0.59 -12.00 3.27
CA LEU A 36 -0.13 -10.72 3.27
C LEU A 36 0.64 -9.63 2.52
N ARG A 37 1.95 -9.53 2.73
CA ARG A 37 2.79 -8.55 2.01
C ARG A 37 2.88 -8.83 0.51
N TYR A 38 2.88 -10.10 0.12
CA TYR A 38 2.80 -10.51 -1.27
C TYR A 38 1.45 -10.11 -1.89
N ASP A 39 0.34 -10.42 -1.23
CA ASP A 39 -1.02 -10.09 -1.68
C ASP A 39 -1.22 -8.57 -1.78
N GLU A 40 -0.73 -7.80 -0.80
CA GLU A 40 -0.70 -6.33 -0.83
C GLU A 40 0.07 -5.80 -2.05
N ALA A 41 1.24 -6.39 -2.35
CA ALA A 41 2.04 -5.99 -3.51
C ALA A 41 1.38 -6.38 -4.84
N GLU A 42 0.69 -7.52 -4.90
CA GLU A 42 -0.08 -7.96 -6.07
C GLU A 42 -1.34 -7.11 -6.30
N ALA A 43 -2.07 -6.75 -5.24
CA ALA A 43 -3.19 -5.82 -5.30
C ALA A 43 -2.74 -4.46 -5.81
N ALA A 44 -1.61 -3.95 -5.29
CA ALA A 44 -0.99 -2.73 -5.79
C ALA A 44 -0.70 -2.84 -7.29
N LEU A 45 0.01 -3.88 -7.73
CA LEU A 45 0.38 -4.07 -9.14
C LEU A 45 -0.85 -4.20 -10.05
N THR A 46 -1.93 -4.80 -9.57
CA THR A 46 -3.18 -4.95 -10.32
C THR A 46 -3.89 -3.61 -10.48
N TRP A 47 -3.94 -2.80 -9.42
CA TRP A 47 -4.48 -1.45 -9.48
C TRP A 47 -3.63 -0.55 -10.39
N TRP A 48 -2.31 -0.66 -10.28
CA TRP A 48 -1.35 -0.06 -11.21
C TRP A 48 -1.63 -0.46 -12.66
N ARG A 49 -1.83 -1.75 -12.95
CA ARG A 49 -2.15 -2.21 -14.31
C ARG A 49 -3.43 -1.58 -14.84
N ARG A 50 -4.46 -1.39 -14.00
CA ARG A 50 -5.70 -0.69 -14.40
C ARG A 50 -5.45 0.75 -14.81
N ILE A 51 -4.66 1.50 -14.06
CA ILE A 51 -4.28 2.87 -14.41
C ILE A 51 -3.41 2.92 -15.67
N MET A 52 -2.53 1.94 -15.85
CA MET A 52 -1.60 1.92 -16.98
C MET A 52 -2.30 1.54 -18.29
N ILE A 53 -3.34 0.69 -18.27
CA ILE A 53 -4.09 0.31 -19.49
C ILE A 53 -4.78 1.51 -20.13
N SER A 54 -5.21 2.49 -19.34
CA SER A 54 -5.84 3.71 -19.85
C SER A 54 -4.85 4.80 -20.25
N SER A 55 -3.55 4.63 -20.00
CA SER A 55 -2.55 5.69 -20.19
C SER A 55 -1.40 5.26 -21.13
N PRO A 56 -1.01 6.08 -22.12
CA PRO A 56 0.07 5.78 -23.07
C PRO A 56 1.48 5.94 -22.46
N ILE A 57 1.74 5.27 -21.33
CA ILE A 57 2.92 5.45 -20.48
C ILE A 57 4.20 5.01 -21.19
N VAL A 58 4.15 3.87 -21.91
CA VAL A 58 5.29 3.40 -22.72
C VAL A 58 5.66 4.42 -23.79
N LEU A 59 4.67 4.98 -24.49
CA LEU A 59 4.90 6.02 -25.48
C LEU A 59 5.51 7.27 -24.85
N HIS A 60 5.01 7.71 -23.68
CA HIS A 60 5.53 8.89 -22.99
C HIS A 60 6.96 8.68 -22.49
N ASN A 61 7.32 7.48 -22.03
CA ASN A 61 8.71 7.16 -21.68
C ASN A 61 9.62 7.12 -22.91
N VAL A 62 9.14 6.57 -24.04
CA VAL A 62 9.91 6.56 -25.30
C VAL A 62 10.15 8.01 -25.76
N LEU A 63 9.11 8.85 -25.73
CA LEU A 63 9.23 10.28 -26.04
C LEU A 63 10.18 10.98 -25.07
N PHE A 64 10.10 10.68 -23.77
CA PHE A 64 11.03 11.22 -22.76
C PHE A 64 12.47 10.87 -23.08
N VAL A 65 12.78 9.60 -23.41
CA VAL A 65 14.14 9.19 -23.77
C VAL A 65 14.61 9.87 -25.06
N ILE A 66 13.75 10.00 -26.06
CA ILE A 66 14.07 10.73 -27.30
C ILE A 66 14.37 12.19 -27.00
N PHE A 67 13.56 12.85 -26.17
CA PHE A 67 13.76 14.23 -25.75
C PHE A 67 15.05 14.40 -24.97
N LEU A 68 15.33 13.51 -24.01
CA LEU A 68 16.57 13.49 -23.24
C LEU A 68 17.81 13.39 -24.13
N VAL A 69 17.84 12.42 -25.03
CA VAL A 69 18.97 12.24 -25.95
C VAL A 69 19.10 13.43 -26.89
N SER A 70 17.98 13.99 -27.35
CA SER A 70 17.99 15.18 -28.20
C SER A 70 18.53 16.40 -27.45
N ASP A 71 18.13 16.63 -26.20
CA ASP A 71 18.67 17.72 -25.38
C ASP A 71 20.17 17.57 -25.21
N PHE A 72 20.63 16.36 -24.92
CA PHE A 72 22.06 16.07 -24.81
C PHE A 72 22.83 16.48 -26.05
N ILE A 73 22.33 16.15 -27.25
CA ILE A 73 23.00 16.47 -28.51
C ILE A 73 23.00 17.98 -28.78
N PHE A 74 21.86 18.64 -28.59
CA PHE A 74 21.71 20.05 -28.96
C PHE A 74 22.27 21.01 -27.92
N SER A 75 22.22 20.68 -26.64
CA SER A 75 22.60 21.57 -25.54
C SER A 75 24.05 21.36 -25.09
N TRP A 76 24.73 20.32 -25.58
CA TRP A 76 26.13 20.01 -25.28
C TRP A 76 27.07 21.22 -25.38
N GLU A 77 26.98 21.92 -26.50
CA GLU A 77 27.89 23.02 -26.84
C GLU A 77 27.70 24.22 -25.90
N ILE A 78 26.47 24.51 -25.53
CA ILE A 78 26.15 25.62 -24.61
C ILE A 78 26.61 25.30 -23.21
N PHE A 79 26.42 24.07 -22.76
CA PHE A 79 26.91 23.66 -21.45
C PHE A 79 28.43 23.60 -21.39
N ARG A 80 29.10 23.26 -22.50
CA ARG A 80 30.54 23.40 -22.62
C ARG A 80 30.98 24.84 -22.38
N VAL A 81 30.41 25.80 -23.10
CA VAL A 81 30.70 27.23 -22.93
C VAL A 81 30.39 27.71 -21.51
N LEU A 82 29.28 27.25 -20.92
CA LEU A 82 28.87 27.62 -19.56
C LEU A 82 29.85 27.08 -18.50
N VAL A 83 30.28 25.83 -18.63
CA VAL A 83 31.21 25.16 -17.71
C VAL A 83 32.62 25.77 -17.82
N GLU A 84 33.06 26.09 -19.05
CA GLU A 84 34.33 26.76 -19.31
C GLU A 84 34.34 28.20 -18.79
N SER A 85 33.29 28.98 -19.05
CA SER A 85 33.17 30.37 -18.57
C SER A 85 33.01 30.49 -17.04
N ALA A 86 32.40 29.50 -16.40
CA ALA A 86 32.28 29.45 -14.94
C ALA A 86 33.57 29.01 -14.23
N GLY A 87 34.62 28.61 -14.96
CA GLY A 87 35.87 28.11 -14.38
C GLY A 87 35.69 26.81 -13.58
N LEU A 88 34.60 26.08 -13.80
CA LEU A 88 34.24 24.86 -13.07
C LEU A 88 35.18 23.67 -13.36
N VAL A 89 35.99 23.78 -14.41
CA VAL A 89 36.98 22.77 -14.80
C VAL A 89 38.38 23.32 -14.52
N LEU A 90 38.89 23.04 -13.31
CA LEU A 90 40.27 23.36 -12.91
C LEU A 90 41.33 22.43 -13.54
N SER A 91 40.94 21.44 -14.37
CA SER A 91 41.87 20.45 -14.92
C SER A 91 41.89 20.50 -16.44
N ASN A 92 43.09 20.53 -17.04
CA ASN A 92 43.32 20.39 -18.49
C ASN A 92 42.88 19.02 -19.06
N ASN A 93 42.13 18.20 -18.31
CA ASN A 93 41.70 16.88 -18.73
C ASN A 93 40.27 16.95 -19.32
N PRO A 94 40.10 16.65 -20.62
CA PRO A 94 38.80 16.71 -21.31
C PRO A 94 37.75 15.75 -20.73
N PHE A 95 38.18 14.69 -20.04
CA PHE A 95 37.26 13.76 -19.38
C PHE A 95 36.41 14.44 -18.30
N TRP A 96 37.01 15.25 -17.43
CA TRP A 96 36.30 15.90 -16.32
C TRP A 96 35.36 17.00 -16.80
N SER A 97 35.72 17.71 -17.88
CA SER A 97 34.84 18.69 -18.53
C SER A 97 33.59 18.01 -19.11
N ASN A 98 33.78 16.95 -19.88
CA ASN A 98 32.68 16.20 -20.48
C ASN A 98 31.78 15.54 -19.43
N ALA A 99 32.35 15.05 -18.33
CA ALA A 99 31.58 14.50 -17.22
C ALA A 99 30.75 15.59 -16.50
N ALA A 100 31.31 16.79 -16.30
CA ALA A 100 30.60 17.90 -15.68
C ALA A 100 29.42 18.39 -16.54
N ILE A 101 29.62 18.51 -17.86
CA ILE A 101 28.57 18.82 -18.83
C ILE A 101 27.47 17.75 -18.77
N PHE A 102 27.86 16.48 -18.78
CA PHE A 102 26.92 15.36 -18.72
C PHE A 102 26.06 15.39 -17.44
N VAL A 103 26.68 15.61 -16.29
CA VAL A 103 25.99 15.73 -15.00
C VAL A 103 25.03 16.92 -15.00
N LEU A 104 25.43 18.07 -15.56
CA LEU A 104 24.58 19.26 -15.63
C LEU A 104 23.32 19.02 -16.46
N CYS A 105 23.44 18.39 -17.63
CA CYS A 105 22.29 17.98 -18.44
C CYS A 105 21.35 17.04 -17.67
N LEU A 106 21.91 16.01 -17.01
CA LEU A 106 21.10 15.08 -16.20
C LEU A 106 20.36 15.78 -15.07
N LEU A 107 20.99 16.76 -14.42
CA LEU A 107 20.38 17.52 -13.33
C LEU A 107 19.22 18.38 -13.83
N ILE A 108 19.36 19.05 -14.97
CA ILE A 108 18.30 19.90 -15.55
C ILE A 108 17.10 19.05 -15.97
N ASN A 109 17.34 17.95 -16.67
CA ASN A 109 16.28 17.04 -17.13
C ASN A 109 15.63 16.31 -15.95
N GLY A 110 16.43 15.89 -14.96
CA GLY A 110 15.93 15.38 -13.68
C GLY A 110 15.08 16.41 -12.92
N TRP A 111 15.45 17.70 -12.98
CA TRP A 111 14.69 18.79 -12.36
C TRP A 111 13.35 19.04 -13.06
N ALA A 112 13.31 18.97 -14.39
CA ALA A 112 12.07 19.05 -15.17
C ALA A 112 11.10 17.92 -14.79
N VAL A 113 11.60 16.69 -14.67
CA VAL A 113 10.83 15.52 -14.20
C VAL A 113 10.30 15.73 -12.78
N MET A 114 11.13 16.23 -11.87
CA MET A 114 10.72 16.51 -10.48
C MET A 114 9.64 17.60 -10.42
N THR A 115 9.77 18.64 -11.24
CA THR A 115 8.77 19.71 -11.35
C THR A 115 7.43 19.15 -11.83
N ALA A 116 7.45 18.30 -12.86
CA ALA A 116 6.28 17.61 -13.37
C ALA A 116 5.60 16.78 -12.28
N ARG A 117 6.38 16.03 -11.50
CA ARG A 117 5.88 15.22 -10.39
C ARG A 117 5.22 16.06 -9.30
N PHE A 118 5.81 17.20 -8.93
CA PHE A 118 5.20 18.10 -7.95
C PHE A 118 3.87 18.66 -8.44
N ILE A 119 3.77 18.97 -9.73
CA ILE A 119 2.52 19.45 -10.34
C ILE A 119 1.47 18.34 -10.38
N ALA A 120 1.83 17.15 -10.82
CA ALA A 120 0.94 15.99 -10.79
C ALA A 120 0.42 15.74 -9.37
N LYS A 121 1.32 15.68 -8.38
CA LYS A 121 0.96 15.49 -6.97
C LYS A 121 0.12 16.64 -6.38
N GLY A 122 0.40 17.88 -6.77
CA GLY A 122 -0.27 19.06 -6.24
C GLY A 122 -1.69 19.30 -6.78
N TRP A 123 -1.97 18.88 -8.02
CA TRP A 123 -3.22 19.25 -8.72
C TRP A 123 -4.00 18.08 -9.34
N SER A 124 -3.40 16.90 -9.59
CA SER A 124 -4.15 15.76 -10.14
C SER A 124 -4.84 14.96 -9.04
N SER A 125 -6.17 14.84 -9.13
CA SER A 125 -6.98 14.05 -8.20
C SER A 125 -6.59 12.57 -8.21
N ASP A 126 -6.27 12.02 -9.37
CA ASP A 126 -5.90 10.60 -9.51
C ASP A 126 -4.53 10.32 -8.86
N VAL A 127 -3.57 11.23 -9.04
CA VAL A 127 -2.26 11.13 -8.38
C VAL A 127 -2.41 11.29 -6.85
N GLN A 128 -3.27 12.18 -6.39
CA GLN A 128 -3.54 12.40 -4.96
C GLN A 128 -4.24 11.21 -4.31
N ALA A 129 -5.29 10.69 -4.95
CA ALA A 129 -5.98 9.47 -4.52
C ALA A 129 -5.00 8.30 -4.44
N TRP A 130 -4.09 8.21 -5.42
CA TRP A 130 -3.04 7.20 -5.39
C TRP A 130 -2.03 7.39 -4.25
N GLU A 131 -1.54 8.61 -4.01
CA GLU A 131 -0.59 8.85 -2.91
C GLU A 131 -1.24 8.61 -1.54
N ARG A 132 -2.53 8.92 -1.40
CA ARG A 132 -3.32 8.58 -0.22
C ARG A 132 -3.41 7.05 -0.05
N TRP A 133 -3.74 6.33 -1.12
CA TRP A 133 -3.75 4.87 -1.12
C TRP A 133 -2.38 4.30 -0.74
N ASN A 134 -1.28 4.80 -1.31
CA ASN A 134 0.07 4.41 -0.94
C ASN A 134 0.38 4.66 0.54
N TYR A 135 -0.03 5.81 1.06
CA TYR A 135 0.22 6.16 2.45
C TYR A 135 -0.46 5.16 3.40
N ILE A 136 -1.71 4.81 3.10
CA ILE A 136 -2.49 3.85 3.89
C ILE A 136 -1.87 2.45 3.80
N PHE A 137 -1.67 1.95 2.58
CA PHE A 137 -1.37 0.53 2.36
C PHE A 137 0.13 0.21 2.32
N ILE A 138 0.98 1.09 1.79
CA ILE A 138 2.43 0.84 1.68
C ILE A 138 3.17 1.28 2.95
N LYS A 139 2.81 2.44 3.52
CA LYS A 139 3.41 2.93 4.78
C LYS A 139 2.72 2.35 6.02
N LYS A 140 1.71 1.48 5.84
CA LYS A 140 0.98 0.74 6.89
C LYS A 140 0.59 1.61 8.08
N THR A 141 0.01 2.77 7.80
CA THR A 141 -0.38 3.69 8.89
C THR A 141 -1.72 3.21 9.45
N GLN A 142 -1.76 2.79 10.72
CA GLN A 142 -3.00 2.45 11.44
C GLN A 142 -3.76 3.70 11.93
N ALA A 143 -3.41 4.88 11.41
CA ALA A 143 -4.03 6.12 11.83
C ALA A 143 -5.48 6.18 11.33
N PRO A 144 -6.38 6.85 12.08
CA PRO A 144 -7.75 7.06 11.63
C PRO A 144 -7.78 7.87 10.31
N PRO A 145 -8.76 7.61 9.41
CA PRO A 145 -8.84 8.26 8.10
C PRO A 145 -8.75 9.79 8.13
N SER A 146 -9.34 10.43 9.15
CA SER A 146 -9.33 11.88 9.32
C SER A 146 -7.92 12.46 9.53
N LEU A 147 -7.02 11.71 10.17
CA LEU A 147 -5.66 12.13 10.46
C LEU A 147 -4.75 11.91 9.24
N ILE A 148 -5.02 10.84 8.48
CA ILE A 148 -4.41 10.59 7.17
C ILE A 148 -4.79 11.72 6.19
N ASP A 149 -6.07 12.06 6.11
CA ASP A 149 -6.54 13.11 5.19
C ASP A 149 -5.90 14.46 5.49
N LYS A 150 -5.83 14.84 6.77
CA LYS A 150 -5.14 16.07 7.18
C LYS A 150 -3.65 16.08 6.82
N TYR A 151 -2.95 14.96 7.03
CA TYR A 151 -1.55 14.82 6.65
C TYR A 151 -1.36 14.93 5.13
N MET A 152 -2.19 14.22 4.36
CA MET A 152 -2.14 14.23 2.90
C MET A 152 -2.43 15.64 2.35
N ASP A 153 -3.39 16.37 2.93
CA ASP A 153 -3.70 17.75 2.54
C ASP A 153 -2.52 18.70 2.76
N GLU A 154 -1.78 18.54 3.85
CA GLU A 154 -0.53 19.28 4.08
C GLU A 154 0.55 18.88 3.08
N GLU A 155 0.70 17.59 2.77
CA GLU A 155 1.67 17.08 1.81
C GLU A 155 1.38 17.59 0.39
N PHE A 156 0.12 17.61 -0.03
CA PHE A 156 -0.32 18.15 -1.32
C PHE A 156 -0.10 19.67 -1.39
N ARG A 157 -0.34 20.40 -0.29
CA ARG A 157 -0.06 21.83 -0.22
C ARG A 157 1.44 22.12 -0.35
N ARG A 158 2.29 21.33 0.31
CA ARG A 158 3.75 21.44 0.15
C ARG A 158 4.16 21.14 -1.29
N ALA A 159 3.58 20.12 -1.92
CA ALA A 159 3.84 19.79 -3.32
C ALA A 159 3.48 20.95 -4.26
N ARG A 160 2.37 21.68 -4.00
CA ARG A 160 2.02 22.89 -4.78
C ARG A 160 3.06 24.00 -4.63
N TRP A 161 3.54 24.26 -3.42
CA TRP A 161 4.58 25.27 -3.19
C TRP A 161 5.91 24.89 -3.84
N LEU A 162 6.31 23.62 -3.72
CA LEU A 162 7.50 23.08 -4.38
C LEU A 162 7.37 23.15 -5.90
N ALA A 163 6.21 22.82 -6.46
CA ALA A 163 5.93 22.97 -7.88
C ALA A 163 6.04 24.42 -8.35
N PHE A 164 5.50 25.37 -7.58
CA PHE A 164 5.58 26.78 -7.92
C PHE A 164 7.04 27.28 -7.93
N GLY A 165 7.80 27.00 -6.86
CA GLY A 165 9.21 27.37 -6.79
C GLY A 165 10.06 26.69 -7.86
N SER A 166 9.84 25.39 -8.05
CA SER A 166 10.52 24.58 -9.07
C SER A 166 10.20 25.04 -10.49
N GLY A 167 8.95 25.40 -10.76
CA GLY A 167 8.49 25.92 -12.04
C GLY A 167 9.08 27.29 -12.37
N ILE A 168 9.19 28.19 -11.40
CA ILE A 168 9.88 29.47 -11.58
C ILE A 168 11.34 29.24 -11.94
N LEU A 169 12.03 28.36 -11.22
CA LEU A 169 13.43 28.04 -11.50
C LEU A 169 13.60 27.44 -12.90
N LEU A 170 12.71 26.52 -13.29
CA LEU A 170 12.73 25.92 -14.63
C LEU A 170 12.50 26.98 -15.72
N LEU A 171 11.55 27.91 -15.53
CA LEU A 171 11.30 29.01 -16.46
C LEU A 171 12.51 29.95 -16.58
N LEU A 172 13.18 30.28 -15.46
CA LEU A 172 14.40 31.07 -15.47
C LEU A 172 15.52 30.34 -16.23
N LEU A 173 15.66 29.04 -16.04
CA LEU A 173 16.67 28.22 -16.71
C LEU A 173 16.40 28.14 -18.21
N VAL A 174 15.15 27.92 -18.62
CA VAL A 174 14.72 27.95 -20.01
C VAL A 174 14.99 29.33 -20.64
N ALA A 175 14.65 30.42 -19.94
CA ALA A 175 14.90 31.78 -20.40
C ALA A 175 16.41 32.08 -20.54
N MET A 176 17.22 31.63 -19.59
CA MET A 176 18.68 31.76 -19.64
C MET A 176 19.27 30.96 -20.80
N THR A 177 18.84 29.70 -21.00
CA THR A 177 19.28 28.87 -22.13
C THR A 177 18.88 29.48 -23.46
N ALA A 178 17.67 30.03 -23.57
CA ALA A 178 17.20 30.74 -24.77
C ALA A 178 18.03 32.01 -25.03
N TYR A 179 18.32 32.80 -23.99
CA TYR A 179 19.14 34.00 -24.08
C TYR A 179 20.58 33.71 -24.52
N LEU A 180 21.24 32.73 -23.88
CA LEU A 180 22.61 32.32 -24.22
C LEU A 180 22.69 31.77 -25.65
N ARG A 181 21.67 31.00 -26.08
CA ARG A 181 21.57 30.56 -27.48
C ARG A 181 21.39 31.70 -28.45
N GLN A 182 20.57 32.68 -28.10
CA GLN A 182 20.39 33.86 -28.93
C GLN A 182 21.73 34.57 -29.14
N GLN A 183 22.53 34.76 -28.09
CA GLN A 183 23.87 35.36 -28.19
C GLN A 183 24.78 34.57 -29.14
N LEU A 184 24.90 33.25 -28.96
CA LEU A 184 25.72 32.38 -29.82
C LEU A 184 25.29 32.42 -31.29
N VAL A 185 23.99 32.50 -31.56
CA VAL A 185 23.46 32.58 -32.94
C VAL A 185 23.67 33.96 -33.56
N THR A 186 23.67 35.04 -32.78
CA THR A 186 23.96 36.40 -33.29
C THR A 186 25.43 36.68 -33.57
N GLU A 187 26.36 35.94 -32.97
CA GLU A 187 27.80 36.09 -33.23
C GLU A 187 28.25 35.41 -34.55
N GLU A 188 27.49 34.43 -35.05
CA GLU A 188 27.67 33.90 -36.41
C GLU A 188 26.78 34.68 -37.39
N GLU A 189 27.36 35.63 -38.13
CA GLU A 189 26.70 36.59 -39.05
C GLU A 189 25.83 35.98 -40.17
N ASP A 190 25.75 34.64 -40.30
CA ASP A 190 25.16 33.95 -41.46
C ASP A 190 23.98 33.00 -41.17
N ARG A 191 23.33 33.08 -40.01
CA ARG A 191 22.19 32.20 -39.66
C ARG A 191 20.86 32.91 -39.34
N GLN A 192 20.40 33.79 -40.23
CA GLN A 192 18.95 34.08 -40.37
C GLN A 192 18.21 33.03 -41.22
N THR A 193 18.71 31.80 -41.25
CA THR A 193 18.07 30.67 -41.94
C THR A 193 17.05 29.99 -41.02
N PHE A 194 16.04 29.35 -41.59
CA PHE A 194 15.06 28.50 -40.89
C PHE A 194 15.71 27.56 -39.84
N LEU A 195 16.91 27.06 -40.14
CA LEU A 195 17.72 26.23 -39.25
C LEU A 195 18.11 26.94 -37.94
N GLY A 196 18.44 28.23 -37.98
CA GLY A 196 18.76 29.03 -36.79
C GLY A 196 17.56 29.22 -35.86
N GLN A 197 16.35 29.41 -36.42
CA GLN A 197 15.11 29.48 -35.64
C GLN A 197 14.76 28.13 -35.00
N VAL A 198 14.93 27.03 -35.74
CA VAL A 198 14.72 25.67 -35.21
C VAL A 198 15.67 25.38 -34.05
N LEU A 199 16.96 25.72 -34.17
CA LEU A 199 17.95 25.52 -33.11
C LEU A 199 17.71 26.38 -31.86
N LEU A 200 16.97 27.48 -31.98
CA LEU A 200 16.59 28.33 -30.85
C LEU A 200 15.37 27.78 -30.09
N VAL A 201 14.37 27.24 -30.80
CA VAL A 201 13.09 26.78 -30.21
C VAL A 201 13.14 25.32 -29.74
N LEU A 202 13.90 24.47 -30.42
CA LEU A 202 13.97 23.02 -30.15
C LEU A 202 14.31 22.64 -28.70
N PRO A 203 15.26 23.28 -27.99
CA PRO A 203 15.60 22.94 -26.60
C PRO A 203 14.48 23.30 -25.63
N VAL A 204 13.79 24.41 -25.88
CA VAL A 204 12.61 24.81 -25.11
C VAL A 204 11.50 23.77 -25.28
N ALA A 205 11.26 23.34 -26.53
CA ALA A 205 10.30 22.29 -26.83
C ALA A 205 10.67 20.94 -26.21
N ILE A 206 11.97 20.62 -26.15
CA ILE A 206 12.50 19.41 -25.51
C ILE A 206 12.27 19.46 -23.99
N ILE A 207 12.66 20.54 -23.30
CA ILE A 207 12.45 20.71 -21.86
C ILE A 207 10.95 20.66 -21.52
N LEU A 208 10.10 21.29 -22.35
CA LEU A 208 8.64 21.20 -22.20
C LEU A 208 8.13 19.77 -22.42
N GLY A 209 8.65 19.06 -23.42
CA GLY A 209 8.32 17.67 -23.70
C GLY A 209 8.70 16.74 -22.54
N GLU A 210 9.88 16.93 -21.95
CA GLU A 210 10.33 16.21 -20.76
C GLU A 210 9.52 16.53 -19.53
N PHE A 211 9.15 17.79 -19.35
CA PHE A 211 8.23 18.21 -18.29
C PHE A 211 6.86 17.53 -18.44
N LEU A 212 6.29 17.48 -19.64
CA LEU A 212 5.00 16.83 -19.88
C LEU A 212 5.07 15.31 -19.71
N THR A 213 6.21 14.70 -20.02
CA THR A 213 6.39 13.23 -19.98
C THR A 213 7.01 12.73 -18.68
N GLY A 214 7.58 13.60 -17.85
CA GLY A 214 8.42 13.21 -16.72
C GLY A 214 7.71 12.43 -15.61
N ASP A 215 6.44 12.73 -15.33
CA ASP A 215 5.67 11.98 -14.32
C ASP A 215 5.53 10.48 -14.69
N TYR A 216 5.52 10.16 -15.99
CA TYR A 216 5.46 8.79 -16.51
C TYR A 216 6.73 7.97 -16.25
N VAL A 217 7.88 8.63 -16.19
CA VAL A 217 9.14 8.00 -15.78
C VAL A 217 9.08 7.57 -14.32
N TRP A 218 8.54 8.45 -13.46
CA TRP A 218 8.33 8.13 -12.04
C TRP A 218 7.39 6.93 -11.86
N TYR A 219 6.31 6.90 -12.65
CA TYR A 219 5.38 5.79 -12.67
C TYR A 219 6.07 4.46 -12.99
N SER A 220 6.95 4.47 -13.98
CA SER A 220 7.68 3.28 -14.44
C SER A 220 8.71 2.78 -13.42
N LEU A 221 9.45 3.69 -12.78
CA LEU A 221 10.38 3.35 -11.72
C LEU A 221 9.67 2.68 -10.53
N ARG A 222 8.55 3.26 -10.09
CA ARG A 222 7.74 2.69 -9.00
C ARG A 222 7.19 1.30 -9.35
N TRP A 223 6.73 1.09 -10.58
CA TRP A 223 6.31 -0.24 -11.04
C TRP A 223 7.42 -1.29 -10.93
N LEU A 224 8.65 -0.94 -11.35
CA LEU A 224 9.81 -1.82 -11.21
C LEU A 224 10.12 -2.15 -9.74
N PHE A 225 10.11 -1.16 -8.85
CA PHE A 225 10.30 -1.38 -7.42
C PHE A 225 9.25 -2.30 -6.82
N MET A 226 7.97 -2.10 -7.16
CA MET A 226 6.88 -2.96 -6.67
C MET A 226 6.96 -4.38 -7.23
N ARG A 227 7.37 -4.54 -8.50
CA ARG A 227 7.61 -5.85 -9.10
C ARG A 227 8.73 -6.60 -8.38
N ARG A 228 9.84 -5.92 -8.07
CA ARG A 228 10.96 -6.50 -7.31
C ARG A 228 10.52 -6.87 -5.88
N ARG A 229 9.78 -5.99 -5.21
CA ARG A 229 9.23 -6.26 -3.88
C ARG A 229 8.31 -7.48 -3.87
N ARG A 230 7.38 -7.57 -4.85
CA ARG A 230 6.51 -8.74 -5.00
C ARG A 230 7.32 -10.03 -5.12
N GLN A 231 8.37 -10.02 -5.94
CA GLN A 231 9.20 -11.20 -6.14
C GLN A 231 9.90 -11.65 -4.85
N VAL A 232 10.51 -10.71 -4.11
CA VAL A 232 11.16 -11.01 -2.83
C VAL A 232 10.14 -11.56 -1.80
N GLU A 233 8.97 -10.94 -1.69
CA GLU A 233 7.94 -11.43 -0.75
C GLU A 233 7.33 -12.76 -1.19
N TYR A 234 7.25 -13.05 -2.50
CA TYR A 234 6.85 -14.35 -3.02
C TYR A 234 7.86 -15.45 -2.66
N GLU A 235 9.15 -15.20 -2.88
CA GLU A 235 10.23 -16.13 -2.53
C GLU A 235 10.22 -16.44 -1.02
N ASN A 236 10.08 -15.41 -0.18
CA ASN A 236 9.92 -15.57 1.26
C ASN A 236 8.65 -16.36 1.59
N PHE A 237 7.50 -16.01 1.02
CA PHE A 237 6.25 -16.74 1.26
C PHE A 237 6.38 -18.23 0.92
N MET A 238 6.96 -18.57 -0.23
CA MET A 238 7.15 -19.96 -0.64
C MET A 238 8.08 -20.72 0.31
N ALA A 239 9.13 -20.08 0.84
CA ALA A 239 10.02 -20.67 1.83
C ALA A 239 9.32 -20.99 3.17
N TYR A 240 8.32 -20.18 3.57
CA TYR A 240 7.58 -20.36 4.82
C TYR A 240 6.25 -21.11 4.67
N LYS A 241 5.81 -21.39 3.43
CA LYS A 241 4.48 -21.94 3.13
C LYS A 241 4.21 -23.27 3.84
N GLU A 242 5.10 -24.25 3.67
CA GLU A 242 4.96 -25.58 4.26
C GLU A 242 5.08 -25.54 5.79
N ALA A 243 5.99 -24.71 6.31
CA ALA A 243 6.18 -24.52 7.74
C ALA A 243 4.93 -23.90 8.39
N CYS A 244 4.34 -22.87 7.79
CA CYS A 244 3.13 -22.21 8.28
C CYS A 244 1.96 -23.21 8.38
N SER A 245 1.78 -24.03 7.36
CA SER A 245 0.78 -25.09 7.31
C SER A 245 0.90 -26.08 8.46
N ARG A 246 2.12 -26.55 8.70
CA ARG A 246 2.42 -27.49 9.77
C ARG A 246 2.17 -26.85 11.14
N LEU A 247 2.67 -25.63 11.34
CA LEU A 247 2.55 -24.88 12.59
C LEU A 247 1.10 -24.52 12.93
N ASP A 248 0.26 -24.21 11.94
CA ASP A 248 -1.19 -24.00 12.16
C ASP A 248 -1.87 -25.28 12.66
N THR A 249 -1.46 -26.45 12.15
CA THR A 249 -1.98 -27.75 12.59
C THR A 249 -1.51 -28.08 14.00
N GLU A 250 -0.21 -27.89 14.28
CA GLU A 250 0.38 -28.06 15.61
C GLU A 250 -0.30 -27.15 16.65
N ALA A 251 -0.54 -25.87 16.31
CA ALA A 251 -1.20 -24.92 17.20
C ALA A 251 -2.62 -25.36 17.59
N VAL A 252 -3.41 -25.84 16.62
CA VAL A 252 -4.78 -26.35 16.86
C VAL A 252 -4.74 -27.62 17.69
N GLU A 253 -3.81 -28.54 17.40
CA GLU A 253 -3.67 -29.79 18.14
C GLU A 253 -3.31 -29.53 19.60
N TYR A 254 -2.32 -28.68 19.87
CA TYR A 254 -1.93 -28.31 21.22
C TYR A 254 -3.03 -27.56 21.97
N ALA A 255 -3.76 -26.66 21.30
CA ALA A 255 -4.91 -25.99 21.90
C ALA A 255 -6.02 -26.99 22.26
N SER A 256 -6.31 -27.96 21.40
CA SER A 256 -7.31 -29.00 21.69
C SER A 256 -6.89 -29.90 22.87
N LYS A 257 -5.58 -30.17 23.02
CA LYS A 257 -5.04 -30.89 24.18
C LYS A 257 -5.21 -30.07 25.46
N ALA A 258 -4.96 -28.76 25.42
CA ALA A 258 -5.18 -27.86 26.56
C ALA A 258 -6.66 -27.79 26.97
N GLU A 259 -7.58 -27.67 25.99
CA GLU A 259 -9.04 -27.63 26.23
C GLU A 259 -9.55 -28.91 26.91
N ARG A 260 -9.03 -30.10 26.53
CA ARG A 260 -9.37 -31.39 27.17
C ARG A 260 -8.97 -31.47 28.64
N HIS A 261 -8.04 -30.64 29.09
CA HIS A 261 -7.62 -30.56 30.49
C HIS A 261 -8.48 -29.59 31.33
N ASN A 262 -9.60 -29.06 30.79
CA ASN A 262 -10.55 -28.20 31.49
C ASN A 262 -9.93 -26.91 32.07
N GLU A 263 -8.82 -26.44 31.52
CA GLU A 263 -8.27 -25.13 31.86
C GLU A 263 -9.00 -24.08 31.03
N SER A 264 -9.79 -23.21 31.67
CA SER A 264 -10.32 -22.01 31.00
C SER A 264 -9.15 -21.08 30.72
N PHE A 265 -8.79 -20.88 29.45
CA PHE A 265 -7.72 -19.97 29.08
C PHE A 265 -8.20 -18.89 28.13
N GLU A 266 -7.63 -17.69 28.30
CA GLU A 266 -7.81 -16.60 27.35
C GLU A 266 -7.02 -16.91 26.07
N GLU A 267 -7.75 -17.02 24.96
CA GLU A 267 -7.18 -17.31 23.65
C GLU A 267 -6.41 -16.08 23.14
N SER A 268 -5.12 -16.27 22.82
CA SER A 268 -4.35 -15.17 22.23
C SER A 268 -4.85 -14.88 20.82
N GLY A 269 -4.86 -13.61 20.41
CA GLY A 269 -5.26 -13.25 19.03
C GLY A 269 -4.42 -13.93 17.95
N ASP A 270 -3.18 -14.33 18.27
CA ASP A 270 -2.34 -15.14 17.38
C ASP A 270 -2.90 -16.56 17.18
N LEU A 271 -3.35 -17.20 18.27
CA LEU A 271 -3.94 -18.54 18.27
C LEU A 271 -5.33 -18.54 17.61
N GLU A 272 -6.15 -17.53 17.87
CA GLU A 272 -7.44 -17.32 17.21
C GLU A 272 -7.27 -17.27 15.68
N ARG A 273 -6.31 -16.47 15.19
CA ARG A 273 -6.00 -16.36 13.76
C ARG A 273 -5.49 -17.67 13.16
N SER A 274 -4.65 -18.39 13.89
CA SER A 274 -4.12 -19.69 13.46
C SER A 274 -5.22 -20.76 13.37
N LYS A 275 -6.08 -20.87 14.40
CA LYS A 275 -7.26 -21.75 14.38
C LYS A 275 -8.20 -21.39 13.23
N MET A 276 -8.45 -20.10 12.98
CA MET A 276 -9.29 -19.67 11.85
C MET A 276 -8.67 -20.06 10.50
N ARG A 277 -7.37 -19.83 10.28
CA ARG A 277 -6.69 -20.26 9.05
C ARG A 277 -6.77 -21.77 8.85
N HIS A 278 -6.58 -22.54 9.91
CA HIS A 278 -6.68 -23.99 9.84
C HIS A 278 -8.11 -24.44 9.47
N ARG A 279 -9.14 -23.84 10.08
CA ARG A 279 -10.56 -24.13 9.79
C ARG A 279 -10.95 -23.80 8.35
N LEU A 280 -10.45 -22.69 7.82
CA LEU A 280 -10.82 -22.18 6.50
C LEU A 280 -9.94 -22.70 5.36
N ARG A 281 -9.02 -23.63 5.64
CA ARG A 281 -8.13 -24.19 4.62
C ARG A 281 -8.86 -25.23 3.78
N SER A 282 -8.76 -25.10 2.46
CA SER A 282 -9.16 -26.15 1.53
C SER A 282 -8.15 -27.30 1.59
N ALA A 283 -8.62 -28.55 1.66
CA ALA A 283 -7.76 -29.73 1.64
C ALA A 283 -6.98 -29.90 0.32
N GLN A 284 -7.41 -29.21 -0.74
CA GLN A 284 -6.84 -29.30 -2.09
C GLN A 284 -6.12 -28.01 -2.52
N ASP A 285 -6.30 -26.92 -1.77
CA ASP A 285 -5.76 -25.61 -2.13
C ASP A 285 -5.18 -24.91 -0.89
N ASP A 286 -3.87 -24.70 -0.90
CA ASP A 286 -3.13 -23.95 0.13
C ASP A 286 -3.38 -22.44 0.04
N ASN A 287 -4.28 -22.00 -0.83
CA ASN A 287 -4.89 -20.70 -0.73
C ASN A 287 -5.63 -20.59 0.60
N TYR A 288 -4.89 -20.22 1.65
CA TYR A 288 -5.47 -19.61 2.83
C TYR A 288 -6.44 -18.53 2.35
N LEU A 289 -7.74 -18.70 2.61
CA LEU A 289 -8.73 -17.64 2.43
C LEU A 289 -8.15 -16.37 3.05
N ASN A 290 -7.99 -15.35 2.22
CA ASN A 290 -7.32 -14.11 2.59
C ASN A 290 -8.07 -13.52 3.80
N PRO A 291 -7.43 -13.31 4.97
CA PRO A 291 -7.99 -12.75 6.17
C PRO A 291 -8.11 -11.24 6.09
N ASN A 292 -8.54 -10.73 4.92
CA ASN A 292 -9.42 -9.57 4.93
C ASN A 292 -10.78 -10.06 5.40
N PHE A 293 -10.81 -10.54 6.64
CA PHE A 293 -12.03 -10.78 7.36
C PHE A 293 -12.34 -9.48 8.08
N GLY A 294 -13.49 -8.90 7.78
CA GLY A 294 -14.06 -7.96 8.72
C GLY A 294 -14.40 -8.72 9.99
N LYS A 295 -13.90 -8.24 11.13
CA LYS A 295 -14.25 -8.74 12.47
C LYS A 295 -14.99 -7.62 13.18
N ILE A 296 -16.13 -7.89 13.79
CA ILE A 296 -16.77 -6.96 14.72
C ILE A 296 -17.23 -7.71 15.95
N GLU A 297 -17.02 -7.10 17.11
CA GLU A 297 -17.47 -7.64 18.39
C GLU A 297 -18.71 -6.86 18.87
N PHE A 298 -19.78 -7.59 19.22
CA PHE A 298 -20.97 -7.04 19.84
C PHE A 298 -21.13 -7.59 21.24
N ASN A 299 -21.25 -6.70 22.22
CA ASN A 299 -21.72 -7.04 23.55
C ASN A 299 -23.19 -6.70 23.65
N ILE A 300 -24.02 -7.73 23.69
CA ILE A 300 -25.47 -7.59 23.77
C ILE A 300 -25.87 -7.63 25.24
N ARG A 301 -26.46 -6.55 25.72
CA ARG A 301 -27.00 -6.44 27.07
C ARG A 301 -28.52 -6.49 26.99
N ASN A 302 -29.13 -7.30 27.85
CA ASN A 302 -30.58 -7.32 28.04
C ASN A 302 -30.81 -7.47 29.55
N SER A 303 -31.72 -6.68 30.09
CA SER A 303 -32.12 -6.74 31.50
C SER A 303 -32.65 -8.12 31.93
N ASP A 304 -33.14 -8.92 30.98
CA ASP A 304 -33.84 -10.19 31.23
C ASP A 304 -33.14 -11.43 30.63
N LEU A 305 -31.87 -11.30 30.21
CA LEU A 305 -31.09 -12.46 29.82
C LEU A 305 -30.63 -13.24 31.05
N THR A 306 -31.19 -14.44 31.22
CA THR A 306 -30.52 -15.49 31.97
C THR A 306 -29.12 -15.70 31.39
N PRO A 307 -28.05 -15.73 32.22
CA PRO A 307 -26.71 -16.07 31.76
C PRO A 307 -26.75 -17.32 30.89
N GLY A 308 -26.22 -17.26 29.66
CA GLY A 308 -26.20 -18.40 28.72
C GLY A 308 -27.30 -18.46 27.66
N ALA A 309 -28.19 -17.46 27.54
CA ALA A 309 -29.15 -17.42 26.43
C ALA A 309 -28.44 -17.09 25.09
N LYS A 310 -28.59 -17.99 24.11
CA LYS A 310 -28.01 -17.86 22.77
C LYS A 310 -28.89 -16.95 21.91
N ILE A 311 -28.40 -15.75 21.63
CA ILE A 311 -29.06 -14.78 20.75
C ILE A 311 -28.45 -14.88 19.36
N ALA A 312 -29.30 -15.07 18.34
CA ALA A 312 -28.87 -15.06 16.94
C ALA A 312 -28.63 -13.64 16.42
N ILE A 313 -27.51 -13.45 15.73
CA ILE A 313 -27.06 -12.17 15.19
C ILE A 313 -26.40 -12.35 13.82
N PHE A 314 -26.72 -11.48 12.86
CA PHE A 314 -26.00 -11.38 11.59
C PHE A 314 -25.90 -9.93 11.12
N GLY A 315 -24.83 -9.60 10.39
CA GLY A 315 -24.58 -8.29 9.80
C GLY A 315 -25.02 -8.21 8.35
N ILE A 316 -25.31 -6.99 7.89
CA ILE A 316 -25.56 -6.63 6.50
C ILE A 316 -24.42 -5.73 6.01
N LEU A 317 -23.78 -6.14 4.92
CA LEU A 317 -22.66 -5.45 4.27
C LEU A 317 -23.16 -4.34 3.33
N PRO A 318 -22.28 -3.41 2.90
CA PRO A 318 -22.64 -2.33 1.97
C PRO A 318 -23.25 -2.77 0.63
N ASN A 319 -22.92 -3.98 0.18
CA ASN A 319 -23.51 -4.61 -1.00
C ASN A 319 -24.81 -5.40 -0.72
N GLY A 320 -25.33 -5.36 0.51
CA GLY A 320 -26.52 -6.10 0.94
C GLY A 320 -26.29 -7.57 1.29
N ALA A 321 -25.05 -8.07 1.20
CA ALA A 321 -24.73 -9.45 1.58
C ALA A 321 -24.75 -9.63 3.11
N LYS A 322 -25.07 -10.84 3.57
CA LYS A 322 -25.09 -11.17 5.01
C LYS A 322 -23.77 -11.79 5.46
N THR A 323 -23.33 -11.49 6.69
CA THR A 323 -22.10 -12.04 7.27
C THR A 323 -22.21 -13.52 7.68
N GLY A 324 -23.41 -14.09 7.69
CA GLY A 324 -23.73 -15.41 8.27
C GLY A 324 -24.37 -15.27 9.66
N ASP A 325 -25.05 -16.33 10.11
CA ASP A 325 -25.74 -16.36 11.40
C ASP A 325 -24.78 -16.77 12.52
N PHE A 326 -24.57 -15.88 13.48
CA PHE A 326 -23.75 -16.10 14.68
C PHE A 326 -24.63 -16.13 15.92
N CYS A 327 -24.12 -16.68 17.02
CA CYS A 327 -24.79 -16.69 18.32
C CYS A 327 -23.90 -16.04 19.37
N THR A 328 -24.52 -15.38 20.35
CA THR A 328 -23.82 -14.91 21.55
C THR A 328 -23.26 -16.07 22.39
N ASP A 329 -22.13 -15.81 23.04
CA ASP A 329 -21.56 -16.66 24.07
C ASP A 329 -22.32 -16.51 25.41
N GLN A 330 -21.80 -17.17 26.45
CA GLN A 330 -22.42 -17.15 27.79
C GLN A 330 -22.45 -15.76 28.45
N ASN A 331 -21.61 -14.83 27.97
CA ASN A 331 -21.49 -13.47 28.47
C ASN A 331 -22.28 -12.46 27.62
N GLY A 332 -23.04 -12.92 26.62
CA GLY A 332 -23.75 -12.04 25.69
C GLY A 332 -22.85 -11.43 24.61
N LYS A 333 -21.62 -11.91 24.44
CA LYS A 333 -20.69 -11.45 23.41
C LYS A 333 -20.87 -12.26 22.14
N ALA A 334 -21.03 -11.58 21.01
CA ALA A 334 -21.02 -12.19 19.68
C ALA A 334 -19.92 -11.57 18.83
N VAL A 335 -19.25 -12.41 18.05
CA VAL A 335 -18.21 -11.95 17.13
C VAL A 335 -18.61 -12.34 15.71
N LEU A 336 -18.80 -11.32 14.87
CA LEU A 336 -19.17 -11.48 13.48
C LEU A 336 -17.91 -11.46 12.64
N TYR A 337 -17.85 -12.39 11.69
CA TYR A 337 -16.78 -12.48 10.70
C TYR A 337 -17.39 -12.48 9.31
N TRP A 338 -16.77 -11.77 8.38
CA TRP A 338 -17.13 -11.87 6.96
C TRP A 338 -15.93 -11.71 6.07
N ASN A 339 -15.97 -12.36 4.91
CA ASN A 339 -14.94 -12.24 3.89
C ASN A 339 -15.31 -11.10 2.94
N GLY A 340 -14.40 -10.15 2.71
CA GLY A 340 -14.61 -9.13 1.69
C GLY A 340 -13.81 -7.86 1.91
N GLU A 341 -13.96 -6.92 0.97
CA GLU A 341 -13.30 -5.61 0.99
C GLU A 341 -14.03 -4.57 1.87
N TRP A 342 -15.13 -4.96 2.51
CA TRP A 342 -15.97 -4.07 3.31
C TRP A 342 -15.41 -3.86 4.72
N ASP A 343 -15.17 -2.60 5.06
CA ASP A 343 -14.61 -2.15 6.33
C ASP A 343 -15.67 -1.82 7.40
N HIS A 344 -16.96 -1.97 7.09
CA HIS A 344 -18.07 -1.74 8.02
C HIS A 344 -19.32 -2.57 7.68
N LEU A 345 -20.21 -2.71 8.66
CA LEU A 345 -21.57 -3.21 8.50
C LEU A 345 -22.55 -2.03 8.43
N VAL A 346 -23.48 -2.07 7.48
CA VAL A 346 -24.54 -1.06 7.33
C VAL A 346 -25.63 -1.26 8.37
N SER A 347 -25.91 -2.50 8.73
CA SER A 347 -26.83 -2.83 9.80
C SER A 347 -26.52 -4.21 10.39
N VAL A 348 -27.08 -4.49 11.55
CA VAL A 348 -27.01 -5.78 12.22
C VAL A 348 -28.39 -6.18 12.68
N ARG A 349 -28.79 -7.42 12.39
CA ARG A 349 -30.06 -7.97 12.85
C ARG A 349 -29.85 -8.85 14.08
N ILE A 350 -30.59 -8.56 15.15
CA ILE A 350 -30.58 -9.31 16.40
C ILE A 350 -32.02 -9.68 16.75
N GLU A 351 -32.32 -10.97 16.93
CA GLU A 351 -33.67 -11.48 17.26
C GLU A 351 -34.81 -10.78 16.46
N ASN A 352 -34.63 -10.64 15.15
CA ASN A 352 -35.56 -9.98 14.20
C ASN A 352 -35.65 -8.44 14.25
N ARG A 353 -34.76 -7.76 14.97
CA ARG A 353 -34.65 -6.29 14.95
C ARG A 353 -33.41 -5.84 14.21
N ASP A 354 -33.57 -4.82 13.39
CA ASP A 354 -32.48 -4.19 12.66
C ASP A 354 -31.91 -3.01 13.45
N TYR A 355 -30.62 -3.06 13.71
CA TYR A 355 -29.82 -1.98 14.27
C TYR A 355 -29.01 -1.37 13.14
N LEU A 356 -29.22 -0.09 12.87
CA LEU A 356 -28.52 0.62 11.80
C LEU A 356 -27.13 1.07 12.27
N GLY A 357 -26.14 0.91 11.39
CA GLY A 357 -24.76 1.31 11.60
C GLY A 357 -24.48 2.74 11.12
N PRO A 358 -23.22 3.05 10.74
CA PRO A 358 -22.15 2.10 10.40
C PRO A 358 -21.45 1.51 11.63
N PHE A 359 -21.27 0.18 11.63
CA PHE A 359 -20.44 -0.53 12.61
C PHE A 359 -19.09 -0.80 11.98
N GLN A 360 -18.02 -0.25 12.55
CA GLN A 360 -16.68 -0.31 11.95
C GLN A 360 -16.00 -1.65 12.25
N THR A 361 -15.20 -2.13 11.30
CA THR A 361 -14.38 -3.31 11.54
C THR A 361 -13.37 -3.10 12.66
N TYR A 362 -13.12 -4.17 13.42
CA TYR A 362 -12.25 -4.24 14.58
C TYR A 362 -12.63 -3.33 15.75
N SER A 363 -13.89 -2.87 15.80
CA SER A 363 -14.44 -2.21 16.99
C SER A 363 -15.38 -3.12 17.78
N GLU A 364 -15.50 -2.76 19.07
CA GLU A 364 -16.44 -3.34 20.02
C GLU A 364 -17.66 -2.43 20.12
N HIS A 365 -18.86 -3.01 19.97
CA HIS A 365 -20.12 -2.29 20.03
C HIS A 365 -21.02 -2.85 21.12
N PHE A 366 -21.71 -1.96 21.82
CA PHE A 366 -22.67 -2.33 22.85
C PHE A 366 -24.08 -2.10 22.31
N ILE A 367 -24.92 -3.13 22.39
CA ILE A 367 -26.32 -3.04 22.01
C ILE A 367 -27.17 -3.45 23.21
N ASP A 368 -27.96 -2.49 23.70
CA ASP A 368 -28.96 -2.74 24.72
C ASP A 368 -30.27 -3.17 24.04
N LEU A 369 -30.71 -4.40 24.29
CA LEU A 369 -32.01 -4.90 23.85
C LEU A 369 -33.09 -4.30 24.77
N ALA A 370 -33.77 -3.25 24.31
CA ALA A 370 -34.94 -2.72 25.01
C ALA A 370 -36.07 -3.75 24.97
N ASP A 371 -36.61 -4.07 26.15
CA ASP A 371 -37.66 -5.09 26.37
C ASP A 371 -38.97 -4.71 25.67
N PRO A 372 -39.57 -5.67 24.95
CA PRO A 372 -40.97 -5.93 25.19
C PRO A 372 -41.25 -7.44 25.09
N LEU A 373 -41.59 -8.04 26.23
CA LEU A 373 -42.66 -9.02 26.39
C LEU A 373 -43.06 -9.80 25.12
N LYS A 374 -42.72 -11.09 25.13
CA LYS A 374 -43.30 -12.19 24.33
C LYS A 374 -42.88 -12.24 22.85
N GLU A 375 -41.92 -13.11 22.55
CA GLU A 375 -42.00 -14.13 21.48
C GLU A 375 -40.63 -14.82 21.32
N ARG A 376 -40.27 -15.70 22.26
CA ARG A 376 -39.13 -16.60 22.07
C ARG A 376 -39.62 -17.88 21.40
N LYS A 377 -39.23 -18.12 20.15
CA LYS A 377 -39.16 -19.49 19.61
C LYS A 377 -37.77 -20.04 19.90
N PRO A 378 -37.64 -21.26 20.44
CA PRO A 378 -36.35 -21.91 20.59
C PRO A 378 -35.78 -22.25 19.21
N CYS A 379 -34.48 -22.01 19.03
CA CYS A 379 -33.74 -22.48 17.86
C CYS A 379 -33.76 -24.02 17.82
N ALA A 380 -34.08 -24.58 16.65
CA ALA A 380 -34.04 -26.02 16.38
C ALA A 380 -32.61 -26.50 16.11
#